data_AF-A0A9N8KKY1-F1
#
_entry.id   AF-A0A9N8KKY1-F1
#
_cell.length_a   1.000
_cell.length_b   1.000
_cell.length_c   1.000
_cell.angle_alpha   90.00
_cell.angle_beta   90.00
_cell.angle_gamma   90.00
#
_symmetry.space_group_name_H-M   'P 1'
#
loop_
_entity.id
_entity.type
_entity.pdbx_description
1 polymer ?
#
loop_
_entity_poly.entity_id
_entity_poly.type
_entity_poly.pdbx_seq_one_letter_code
_entity_poly.pdbx_strand_id
1 'polypeptide(L)'
;MERAADAWEHHSFKDTVVKVANLEIYYKALNFYLQEQPSLLTDLLQALTPRIDVNRVVRMFEKSDNIPLIKPFLLNVQSQNKRAVNDAINDLLIEEEDYKTLRDSVENYDNYEAVALAQRLEKHDLVFFRQIAANIYRKSKRWDKSIALSKQDKLFKDAIETAAMSGKGEVVEELLRYFVDIGSRECFVGMLYACYDLIPLHVVMELSWRHGLNDFTMPFMINYMSQQAMAIDQLKKDNEERKSKETTQKTEQDNTPILGGSRLMLTQGPAASAASPAPYSNGVMAQPTGFQPTGFGGFR
;
A
#
# COMPACT_ATOMS: atom_id res chain seq x y z
N MET A 1 -7.04 -11.57 -49.21
CA MET A 1 -7.97 -10.45 -48.98
C MET A 1 -8.42 -9.80 -50.27
N GLU A 2 -7.63 -9.84 -51.34
CA GLU A 2 -7.96 -9.22 -52.64
C GLU A 2 -9.17 -9.85 -53.37
N ARG A 3 -9.65 -11.03 -52.95
CA ARG A 3 -10.89 -11.66 -53.45
C ARG A 3 -11.90 -11.90 -52.32
N ALA A 4 -12.09 -10.90 -51.48
CA ALA A 4 -13.06 -10.97 -50.39
C ALA A 4 -14.48 -11.22 -50.90
N ALA A 5 -14.90 -10.55 -51.97
CA ALA A 5 -16.26 -10.67 -52.50
C ALA A 5 -16.63 -12.09 -52.98
N ASP A 6 -15.65 -12.90 -53.40
CA ASP A 6 -15.90 -14.21 -54.03
C ASP A 6 -15.80 -15.40 -53.06
N ALA A 7 -15.03 -15.27 -51.97
CA ALA A 7 -14.62 -16.43 -51.16
C ALA A 7 -14.63 -16.17 -49.65
N TRP A 8 -15.06 -14.98 -49.20
CA TRP A 8 -15.07 -14.66 -47.78
C TRP A 8 -16.30 -15.24 -47.07
N GLU A 9 -16.05 -16.03 -46.04
CA GLU A 9 -17.04 -16.51 -45.09
C GLU A 9 -16.41 -16.47 -43.69
N HIS A 10 -17.08 -15.79 -42.75
CA HIS A 10 -16.53 -15.51 -41.41
C HIS A 10 -16.12 -16.77 -40.63
N HIS A 11 -16.98 -17.80 -40.63
CA HIS A 11 -16.72 -19.03 -39.87
C HIS A 11 -15.52 -19.81 -40.43
N SER A 12 -15.52 -20.02 -41.75
CA SER A 12 -14.41 -20.65 -42.48
C SER A 12 -13.09 -19.88 -42.33
N PHE A 13 -13.15 -18.55 -42.32
CA PHE A 13 -11.97 -17.71 -42.07
C PHE A 13 -11.44 -17.86 -40.64
N LYS A 14 -12.32 -17.91 -39.64
CA LYS A 14 -11.96 -18.07 -38.22
C LYS A 14 -11.24 -19.40 -37.96
N ASP A 15 -11.68 -20.48 -38.58
CA ASP A 15 -11.05 -21.81 -38.41
C ASP A 15 -9.70 -21.92 -39.13
N THR A 16 -9.53 -21.21 -40.24
CA THR A 16 -8.30 -21.22 -41.03
C THR A 16 -7.23 -20.32 -40.40
N VAL A 17 -7.61 -19.13 -39.93
CA VAL A 17 -6.66 -18.14 -39.39
C VAL A 17 -5.94 -18.67 -38.15
N VAL A 18 -6.61 -19.41 -37.25
CA VAL A 18 -5.98 -19.97 -36.04
C VAL A 18 -4.83 -20.95 -36.36
N LYS A 19 -4.89 -21.62 -37.52
CA LYS A 19 -3.88 -22.60 -37.96
C LYS A 19 -2.64 -21.96 -38.60
N VAL A 20 -2.70 -20.68 -38.94
CA VAL A 20 -1.61 -19.97 -39.62
C VAL A 20 -0.44 -19.74 -38.65
N ALA A 21 0.79 -20.01 -39.11
CA ALA A 21 2.01 -19.82 -38.32
C ALA A 21 2.51 -18.37 -38.30
N ASN A 22 2.28 -17.61 -39.39
CA ASN A 22 2.74 -16.23 -39.50
C ASN A 22 1.76 -15.25 -38.83
N LEU A 23 2.20 -14.64 -37.72
CA LEU A 23 1.42 -13.67 -36.95
C LEU A 23 1.13 -12.37 -37.70
N GLU A 24 1.92 -11.98 -38.71
CA GLU A 24 1.64 -10.78 -39.52
C GLU A 24 0.32 -10.89 -40.30
N ILE A 25 -0.10 -12.12 -40.62
CA ILE A 25 -1.38 -12.37 -41.27
C ILE A 25 -2.54 -12.00 -40.34
N TYR A 26 -2.37 -12.10 -39.02
CA TYR A 26 -3.40 -11.72 -38.05
C TYR A 26 -3.62 -10.21 -38.06
N TYR A 27 -2.55 -9.41 -38.01
CA TYR A 27 -2.69 -7.95 -38.04
C TYR A 27 -3.23 -7.44 -39.38
N LYS A 28 -2.87 -8.09 -40.50
CA LYS A 28 -3.48 -7.80 -41.80
C LYS A 28 -4.97 -8.16 -41.81
N ALA A 29 -5.35 -9.28 -41.20
CA ALA A 29 -6.74 -9.70 -41.08
C ALA A 29 -7.54 -8.71 -40.23
N LEU A 30 -7.00 -8.26 -39.10
CA LEU A 30 -7.65 -7.25 -38.28
C LEU A 30 -7.88 -5.93 -39.03
N ASN A 31 -6.91 -5.49 -39.85
CA ASN A 31 -7.10 -4.30 -40.69
C ASN A 31 -8.22 -4.50 -41.72
N PHE A 32 -8.25 -5.66 -42.37
CA PHE A 32 -9.29 -6.00 -43.34
C PHE A 32 -10.68 -6.05 -42.70
N TYR A 33 -10.82 -6.71 -41.54
CA TYR A 33 -12.09 -6.76 -40.80
C TYR A 33 -12.50 -5.38 -40.28
N LEU A 34 -11.54 -4.54 -39.87
CA LEU A 34 -11.83 -3.16 -39.46
C LEU A 34 -12.39 -2.31 -40.61
N GLN A 35 -11.95 -2.54 -41.85
CA GLN A 35 -12.39 -1.78 -43.03
C GLN A 35 -13.72 -2.29 -43.60
N GLU A 36 -13.90 -3.60 -43.69
CA GLU A 36 -15.02 -4.21 -44.41
C GLU A 36 -16.17 -4.64 -43.49
N GLN A 37 -15.88 -5.16 -42.29
CA GLN A 37 -16.91 -5.68 -41.38
C GLN A 37 -16.57 -5.48 -39.90
N PRO A 38 -16.79 -4.25 -39.37
CA PRO A 38 -16.42 -3.88 -38.00
C PRO A 38 -17.14 -4.71 -36.92
N SER A 39 -18.38 -5.16 -37.17
CA SER A 39 -19.21 -5.87 -36.18
C SER A 39 -18.68 -7.26 -35.81
N LEU A 40 -18.01 -7.95 -36.74
CA LEU A 40 -17.49 -9.31 -36.54
C LEU A 40 -16.05 -9.33 -36.00
N LEU A 41 -15.44 -8.15 -35.85
CA LEU A 41 -14.07 -8.00 -35.39
C LEU A 41 -13.87 -8.54 -33.96
N THR A 42 -14.85 -8.34 -33.08
CA THR A 42 -14.79 -8.77 -31.68
C THR A 42 -14.71 -10.30 -31.57
N ASP A 43 -15.47 -11.02 -32.38
CA ASP A 43 -15.45 -12.49 -32.43
C ASP A 43 -14.13 -13.03 -33.02
N LEU A 44 -13.60 -12.37 -34.05
CA LEU A 44 -12.29 -12.70 -34.60
C LEU A 44 -11.18 -12.49 -33.58
N LEU A 45 -11.19 -11.36 -32.87
CA LEU A 45 -10.22 -11.06 -31.81
C LEU A 45 -10.30 -12.11 -30.68
N GLN A 46 -11.50 -12.55 -30.31
CA GLN A 46 -11.69 -13.59 -29.30
C GLN A 46 -10.99 -14.91 -29.70
N ALA A 47 -11.11 -15.32 -30.96
CA ALA A 47 -10.45 -16.51 -31.50
C ALA A 47 -8.92 -16.39 -31.52
N LEU A 48 -8.40 -15.18 -31.73
CA LEU A 48 -6.97 -14.89 -31.86
C LEU A 48 -6.28 -14.61 -30.52
N THR A 49 -7.04 -14.43 -29.43
CA THR A 49 -6.55 -14.14 -28.07
C THR A 49 -5.30 -14.93 -27.63
N PRO A 50 -5.20 -16.26 -27.80
CA PRO A 50 -4.07 -17.02 -27.23
C PRO A 50 -2.73 -16.78 -27.94
N ARG A 51 -2.72 -16.19 -29.14
CA ARG A 51 -1.49 -16.04 -29.96
C ARG A 51 -1.15 -14.60 -30.32
N ILE A 52 -2.05 -13.66 -30.08
CA ILE A 52 -1.87 -12.27 -30.50
C ILE A 52 -1.14 -11.43 -29.45
N ASP A 53 -0.32 -10.48 -29.89
CA ASP A 53 0.24 -9.47 -28.99
C ASP A 53 -0.77 -8.34 -28.79
N VAL A 54 -1.41 -8.37 -27.62
CA VAL A 54 -2.45 -7.42 -27.22
C VAL A 54 -1.93 -5.97 -27.23
N ASN A 55 -0.67 -5.72 -26.86
CA ASN A 55 -0.14 -4.36 -26.86
C ASN A 55 -0.07 -3.78 -28.28
N ARG A 56 0.30 -4.60 -29.27
CA ARG A 56 0.35 -4.20 -30.67
C ARG A 56 -1.06 -3.94 -31.21
N VAL A 57 -2.03 -4.78 -30.81
CA VAL A 57 -3.45 -4.60 -31.15
C VAL A 57 -3.96 -3.26 -30.61
N VAL A 58 -3.80 -3.01 -29.30
CA VAL A 58 -4.27 -1.75 -28.68
C VAL A 58 -3.68 -0.53 -29.39
N ARG A 59 -2.36 -0.50 -29.64
CA ARG A 59 -1.71 0.62 -30.37
C ARG A 59 -2.23 0.80 -31.81
N MET A 60 -2.65 -0.28 -32.46
CA MET A 60 -3.23 -0.21 -33.80
C MET A 60 -4.62 0.42 -33.76
N PHE A 61 -5.44 0.08 -32.76
CA PHE A 61 -6.78 0.64 -32.56
C PHE A 61 -6.76 2.06 -31.99
N GLU A 62 -5.75 2.40 -31.20
CA GLU A 62 -5.49 3.75 -30.70
C GLU A 62 -5.15 4.71 -31.84
N LYS A 63 -4.36 4.28 -32.83
CA LYS A 63 -4.07 5.10 -34.01
C LYS A 63 -5.26 5.30 -34.94
N SER A 64 -6.24 4.41 -34.89
CA SER A 64 -7.41 4.45 -35.77
C SER A 64 -8.66 5.01 -35.09
N ASP A 65 -8.56 5.47 -33.83
CA ASP A 65 -9.68 5.95 -32.99
C ASP A 65 -10.87 4.98 -32.91
N ASN A 66 -10.64 3.68 -33.13
CA ASN A 66 -11.69 2.64 -33.12
C ASN A 66 -11.63 1.77 -31.87
N ILE A 67 -11.06 2.27 -30.77
CA ILE A 67 -10.98 1.56 -29.48
C ILE A 67 -12.35 1.15 -28.94
N PRO A 68 -13.43 1.98 -29.02
CA PRO A 68 -14.73 1.60 -28.47
C PRO A 68 -15.30 0.29 -29.02
N LEU A 69 -15.01 -0.02 -30.29
CA LEU A 69 -15.47 -1.23 -30.97
C LEU A 69 -14.91 -2.52 -30.34
N ILE A 70 -13.70 -2.44 -29.77
CA ILE A 70 -13.01 -3.59 -29.16
C ILE A 70 -13.24 -3.70 -27.65
N LYS A 71 -14.15 -2.89 -27.05
CA LYS A 71 -14.43 -2.91 -25.61
C LYS A 71 -14.68 -4.33 -25.04
N PRO A 72 -15.55 -5.18 -25.63
CA PRO A 72 -15.79 -6.52 -25.09
C PRO A 72 -14.53 -7.40 -25.11
N PHE A 73 -13.66 -7.19 -26.10
CA PHE A 73 -12.38 -7.89 -26.17
C PHE A 73 -11.41 -7.39 -25.09
N LEU A 74 -11.31 -6.07 -24.88
CA LEU A 74 -10.43 -5.50 -23.85
C LEU A 74 -10.81 -5.99 -22.45
N LEU A 75 -12.11 -6.04 -22.11
CA LEU A 75 -12.59 -6.55 -20.83
C LEU A 75 -12.23 -8.03 -20.61
N ASN A 76 -12.34 -8.88 -21.65
CA ASN A 76 -11.96 -10.29 -21.55
C ASN A 76 -10.44 -10.47 -21.32
N VAL A 77 -9.65 -9.61 -21.97
CA VAL A 77 -8.18 -9.67 -21.93
C VAL A 77 -7.59 -8.93 -20.71
N GLN A 78 -8.42 -8.18 -19.98
CA GLN A 78 -8.01 -7.41 -18.81
C GLN A 78 -7.35 -8.26 -17.72
N SER A 79 -7.72 -9.54 -17.64
CA SER A 79 -7.08 -10.55 -16.78
C SER A 79 -5.56 -10.66 -16.96
N GLN A 80 -5.02 -10.31 -18.13
CA GLN A 80 -3.57 -10.32 -18.40
C GLN A 80 -2.82 -9.14 -17.77
N ASN A 81 -3.54 -8.19 -17.15
CA ASN A 81 -3.03 -7.01 -16.44
C ASN A 81 -1.91 -6.27 -17.21
N LYS A 82 -2.15 -6.02 -18.51
CA LYS A 82 -1.24 -5.27 -19.37
C LYS A 82 -1.55 -3.79 -19.27
N ARG A 83 -0.51 -2.98 -19.07
CA ARG A 83 -0.64 -1.53 -18.96
C ARG A 83 -1.38 -0.86 -20.12
N ALA A 84 -1.00 -1.15 -21.36
CA ALA A 84 -1.66 -0.53 -22.53
C ALA A 84 -3.17 -0.86 -22.58
N VAL A 85 -3.56 -2.06 -22.15
CA VAL A 85 -4.97 -2.48 -22.09
C VAL A 85 -5.70 -1.73 -21.00
N ASN A 86 -5.12 -1.65 -19.80
CA ASN A 86 -5.73 -0.96 -18.67
C ASN A 86 -5.85 0.55 -18.94
N ASP A 87 -4.81 1.19 -19.49
CA ASP A 87 -4.84 2.61 -19.86
C ASP A 87 -5.94 2.87 -20.91
N ALA A 88 -6.04 2.05 -21.96
CA ALA A 88 -7.08 2.17 -22.99
C ALA A 88 -8.50 1.91 -22.46
N ILE A 89 -8.68 0.92 -21.58
CA ILE A 89 -9.97 0.67 -20.92
C ILE A 89 -10.34 1.87 -20.06
N ASN A 90 -9.42 2.39 -19.26
CA ASN A 90 -9.69 3.51 -18.37
C ASN A 90 -10.08 4.76 -19.15
N ASP A 91 -9.38 5.08 -20.25
CA ASP A 91 -9.73 6.21 -21.11
C ASP A 91 -11.13 6.05 -21.73
N LEU A 92 -11.45 4.85 -22.23
CA LEU A 92 -12.78 4.56 -22.77
C LEU A 92 -13.89 4.69 -21.72
N LEU A 93 -13.67 4.18 -20.51
CA LEU A 93 -14.66 4.23 -19.43
C LEU A 93 -14.90 5.66 -18.92
N ILE A 94 -13.89 6.54 -19.04
CA ILE A 94 -14.04 7.97 -18.75
C ILE A 94 -14.93 8.63 -19.82
N GLU A 95 -14.74 8.29 -21.10
CA GLU A 95 -15.54 8.84 -22.21
C GLU A 95 -17.00 8.37 -22.18
N GLU A 96 -17.24 7.11 -21.80
CA GLU A 96 -18.59 6.55 -21.66
C GLU A 96 -19.28 6.89 -20.33
N GLU A 97 -18.59 7.62 -19.44
CA GLU A 97 -19.05 8.00 -18.11
C GLU A 97 -19.44 6.80 -17.18
N ASP A 98 -18.95 5.60 -17.46
CA ASP A 98 -19.24 4.40 -16.65
C ASP A 98 -18.28 4.28 -15.45
N TYR A 99 -18.66 4.95 -14.36
CA TYR A 99 -17.91 4.96 -13.11
C TYR A 99 -17.92 3.61 -12.38
N LYS A 100 -18.90 2.72 -12.61
CA LYS A 100 -19.02 1.46 -11.86
C LYS A 100 -17.98 0.46 -12.33
N THR A 101 -17.94 0.22 -13.64
CA THR A 101 -16.96 -0.68 -14.23
C THR A 101 -15.54 -0.13 -14.09
N LEU A 102 -15.36 1.20 -14.14
CA LEU A 102 -14.05 1.81 -13.88
C LEU A 102 -13.56 1.53 -12.47
N ARG A 103 -14.44 1.63 -11.46
CA ARG A 103 -14.08 1.32 -10.08
C ARG A 103 -13.64 -0.14 -9.94
N ASP A 104 -14.41 -1.08 -10.46
CA ASP A 104 -14.09 -2.50 -10.38
C ASP A 104 -12.78 -2.83 -11.12
N SER A 105 -12.56 -2.19 -12.28
CA SER A 105 -11.33 -2.28 -13.06
C SER A 105 -10.11 -1.82 -12.26
N VAL A 106 -10.16 -0.61 -11.70
CA VAL A 106 -9.09 0.01 -10.91
C VAL A 106 -8.85 -0.71 -9.58
N GLU A 107 -9.87 -1.34 -9.01
CA GLU A 107 -9.76 -2.11 -7.77
C GLU A 107 -9.00 -3.42 -7.99
N ASN A 108 -9.30 -4.13 -9.08
CA ASN A 108 -8.77 -5.47 -9.35
C ASN A 108 -7.45 -5.49 -10.14
N TYR A 109 -7.21 -4.52 -11.01
CA TYR A 109 -6.03 -4.48 -11.88
C TYR A 109 -5.16 -3.27 -11.56
N ASP A 110 -3.89 -3.47 -11.24
CA ASP A 110 -2.99 -2.45 -10.67
C ASP A 110 -1.95 -1.88 -11.66
N ASN A 111 -1.80 -2.48 -12.83
CA ASN A 111 -0.78 -2.08 -13.81
C ASN A 111 -1.30 -0.98 -14.74
N TYR A 112 -1.32 0.28 -14.27
CA TYR A 112 -1.70 1.47 -15.04
C TYR A 112 -1.00 2.72 -14.50
N GLU A 113 -1.08 3.84 -15.22
CA GLU A 113 -0.53 5.13 -14.76
C GLU A 113 -1.43 5.81 -13.72
N ALA A 114 -1.31 5.36 -12.47
CA ALA A 114 -2.16 5.83 -11.37
C ALA A 114 -2.16 7.36 -11.17
N VAL A 115 -1.01 8.00 -11.31
CA VAL A 115 -0.90 9.45 -11.07
C VAL A 115 -1.53 10.26 -12.19
N ALA A 116 -1.26 9.90 -13.44
CA ALA A 116 -1.82 10.60 -14.60
C ALA A 116 -3.33 10.42 -14.67
N LEU A 117 -3.81 9.20 -14.44
CA LEU A 117 -5.23 8.89 -14.40
C LEU A 117 -5.96 9.68 -13.30
N ALA A 118 -5.41 9.71 -12.08
CA ALA A 118 -6.02 10.45 -10.98
C ALA A 118 -6.10 11.97 -11.26
N GLN A 119 -5.07 12.56 -11.86
CA GLN A 119 -5.09 13.99 -12.25
C GLN A 119 -6.14 14.32 -13.32
N ARG A 120 -6.40 13.38 -14.23
CA ARG A 120 -7.47 13.52 -15.25
C ARG A 120 -8.84 13.46 -14.60
N LEU A 121 -9.04 12.47 -13.72
CA LEU A 121 -10.32 12.25 -13.00
C LEU A 121 -10.66 13.38 -12.01
N GLU A 122 -9.67 14.05 -11.42
CA GLU A 122 -9.85 15.19 -10.51
C GLU A 122 -10.62 16.35 -11.16
N LYS A 123 -10.45 16.55 -12.47
CA LYS A 123 -11.09 17.65 -13.22
C LYS A 123 -12.49 17.31 -13.73
N HIS A 124 -12.96 16.07 -13.55
CA HIS A 124 -14.24 15.64 -14.09
C HIS A 124 -15.42 16.28 -13.33
N ASP A 125 -16.54 16.52 -14.00
CA ASP A 125 -17.71 17.17 -13.41
C ASP A 125 -18.45 16.26 -12.42
N LEU A 126 -18.48 14.96 -12.69
CA LEU A 126 -19.10 13.96 -11.83
C LEU A 126 -18.25 13.62 -10.59
N VAL A 127 -18.88 13.72 -9.42
CA VAL A 127 -18.25 13.41 -8.12
C VAL A 127 -17.79 11.95 -8.02
N PHE A 128 -18.48 11.01 -8.69
CA PHE A 128 -18.09 9.59 -8.66
C PHE A 128 -16.70 9.34 -9.26
N PHE A 129 -16.32 10.07 -10.32
CA PHE A 129 -14.97 9.97 -10.89
C PHE A 129 -13.90 10.57 -9.97
N ARG A 130 -14.23 11.66 -9.26
CA ARG A 130 -13.34 12.23 -8.23
C ARG A 130 -13.18 11.29 -7.04
N GLN A 131 -14.24 10.59 -6.65
CA GLN A 131 -14.16 9.55 -5.62
C GLN A 131 -13.22 8.40 -6.05
N ILE A 132 -13.28 7.97 -7.32
CA ILE A 132 -12.33 7.00 -7.87
C ILE A 132 -10.90 7.57 -7.86
N ALA A 133 -10.71 8.84 -8.22
CA ALA A 133 -9.41 9.51 -8.14
C ALA A 133 -8.85 9.53 -6.70
N ALA A 134 -9.71 9.80 -5.70
CA ALA A 134 -9.34 9.76 -4.29
C ALA A 134 -8.90 8.34 -3.88
N ASN A 135 -9.60 7.30 -4.33
CA ASN A 135 -9.24 5.90 -4.09
C ASN A 135 -7.92 5.51 -4.78
N ILE A 136 -7.65 6.01 -6.00
CA ILE A 136 -6.37 5.82 -6.68
C ILE A 136 -5.24 6.50 -5.89
N TYR A 137 -5.44 7.74 -5.44
CA TYR A 137 -4.44 8.43 -4.61
C TYR A 137 -4.19 7.70 -3.29
N ARG A 138 -5.25 7.16 -2.68
CA ARG A 138 -5.19 6.31 -1.49
C ARG A 138 -4.33 5.07 -1.72
N LYS A 139 -4.56 4.32 -2.81
CA LYS A 139 -3.71 3.18 -3.20
C LYS A 139 -2.26 3.58 -3.46
N SER A 140 -2.03 4.77 -4.04
CA SER A 140 -0.69 5.30 -4.29
C SER A 140 0.03 5.89 -3.06
N LYS A 141 -0.58 5.79 -1.86
CA LYS A 141 -0.09 6.37 -0.59
C LYS A 141 0.08 7.90 -0.60
N ARG A 142 -0.65 8.60 -1.47
CA ARG A 142 -0.69 10.07 -1.54
C ARG A 142 -1.89 10.59 -0.75
N TRP A 143 -1.76 10.56 0.57
CA TRP A 143 -2.85 10.86 1.50
C TRP A 143 -3.34 12.31 1.41
N ASP A 144 -2.41 13.27 1.33
CA ASP A 144 -2.74 14.71 1.34
C ASP A 144 -3.63 15.11 0.16
N LYS A 145 -3.31 14.59 -1.04
CA LYS A 145 -4.09 14.84 -2.26
C LYS A 145 -5.45 14.16 -2.23
N SER A 146 -5.51 12.93 -1.73
CA SER A 146 -6.77 12.19 -1.57
C SER A 146 -7.71 12.93 -0.61
N ILE A 147 -7.18 13.40 0.52
CA ILE A 147 -7.95 14.13 1.53
C ILE A 147 -8.38 15.50 1.01
N ALA A 148 -7.50 16.24 0.31
CA ALA A 148 -7.85 17.53 -0.28
C ALA A 148 -9.04 17.41 -1.26
N LEU A 149 -9.05 16.35 -2.09
CA LEU A 149 -10.15 16.07 -3.01
C LEU A 149 -11.43 15.72 -2.25
N SER A 150 -11.36 14.85 -1.25
CA SER A 150 -12.53 14.52 -0.41
C SER A 150 -13.04 15.72 0.39
N LYS A 151 -12.17 16.65 0.80
CA LYS A 151 -12.55 17.93 1.44
C LYS A 151 -13.33 18.81 0.46
N GLN A 152 -12.89 18.91 -0.80
CA GLN A 152 -13.56 19.69 -1.85
C GLN A 152 -14.96 19.14 -2.16
N ASP A 153 -15.09 17.84 -2.28
CA ASP A 153 -16.37 17.18 -2.64
C ASP A 153 -17.29 16.96 -1.44
N LYS A 154 -16.88 17.37 -0.22
CA LYS A 154 -17.59 17.16 1.06
C LYS A 154 -17.92 15.68 1.35
N LEU A 155 -17.11 14.76 0.82
CA LEU A 155 -17.28 13.34 1.03
C LEU A 155 -16.54 12.90 2.30
N PHE A 156 -17.16 13.14 3.45
CA PHE A 156 -16.50 12.99 4.74
C PHE A 156 -16.23 11.54 5.15
N LYS A 157 -17.08 10.59 4.72
CA LYS A 157 -16.86 9.16 5.00
C LYS A 157 -15.54 8.67 4.42
N ASP A 158 -15.32 8.90 3.13
CA ASP A 158 -14.12 8.46 2.43
C ASP A 158 -12.85 9.17 2.94
N ALA A 159 -12.97 10.44 3.35
CA ALA A 159 -11.90 11.16 4.01
C ALA A 159 -11.47 10.50 5.33
N ILE A 160 -12.44 10.10 6.16
CA ILE A 160 -12.19 9.44 7.46
C ILE A 160 -11.54 8.07 7.22
N GLU A 161 -12.07 7.26 6.29
CA GLU A 161 -11.48 5.96 5.94
C GLU A 161 -10.04 6.11 5.43
N THR A 162 -9.79 7.10 4.58
CA THR A 162 -8.46 7.40 4.03
C THR A 162 -7.47 7.82 5.13
N ALA A 163 -7.91 8.65 6.07
CA ALA A 163 -7.09 9.05 7.22
C ALA A 163 -6.80 7.88 8.15
N ALA A 164 -7.78 7.00 8.41
CA ALA A 164 -7.58 5.78 9.20
C ALA A 164 -6.55 4.84 8.55
N MET A 165 -6.61 4.67 7.23
CA MET A 165 -5.63 3.87 6.47
C MET A 165 -4.24 4.51 6.41
N SER A 166 -4.13 5.84 6.53
CA SER A 166 -2.84 6.53 6.41
C SER A 166 -1.87 6.17 7.54
N GLY A 167 -2.36 5.81 8.74
CA GLY A 167 -1.48 5.55 9.88
C GLY A 167 -0.73 6.79 10.42
N LYS A 168 -1.00 7.99 9.90
CA LYS A 168 -0.26 9.22 10.24
C LYS A 168 -1.08 10.12 11.16
N GLY A 169 -0.60 10.32 12.39
CA GLY A 169 -1.24 11.21 13.37
C GLY A 169 -1.39 12.65 12.86
N GLU A 170 -0.39 13.21 12.19
CA GLU A 170 -0.42 14.58 11.66
C GLU A 170 -1.59 14.83 10.69
N VAL A 171 -1.81 13.90 9.77
CA VAL A 171 -2.89 13.98 8.77
C VAL A 171 -4.26 13.87 9.44
N VAL A 172 -4.36 13.02 10.46
CA VAL A 172 -5.58 12.86 11.26
C VAL A 172 -5.87 14.12 12.07
N GLU A 173 -4.87 14.73 12.69
CA GLU A 173 -5.03 15.98 13.45
C GLU A 173 -5.46 17.15 12.56
N GLU A 174 -4.88 17.28 11.36
CA GLU A 174 -5.29 18.31 10.40
C GLU A 174 -6.74 18.12 9.96
N LEU A 175 -7.14 16.88 9.66
CA LEU A 175 -8.50 16.56 9.28
C LEU A 175 -9.49 16.75 10.44
N LEU A 176 -9.08 16.43 11.67
CA LEU A 176 -9.87 16.63 12.88
C LEU A 176 -10.14 18.12 13.13
N ARG A 177 -9.12 18.98 13.02
CA ARG A 177 -9.28 20.45 13.13
C ARG A 177 -10.24 20.98 12.07
N TYR A 178 -10.10 20.51 10.82
CA TYR A 178 -11.01 20.88 9.74
C TYR A 178 -12.48 20.53 10.02
N PHE A 179 -12.76 19.34 10.58
CA PHE A 179 -14.14 18.97 10.94
C PHE A 179 -14.73 19.81 12.06
N VAL A 180 -13.90 20.17 13.03
CA VAL A 180 -14.28 21.03 14.14
C VAL A 180 -14.59 22.45 13.65
N ASP A 181 -13.81 22.98 12.71
CA ASP A 181 -14.04 24.29 12.08
C ASP A 181 -15.32 24.32 11.22
N ILE A 182 -15.63 23.22 10.52
CA ILE A 182 -16.91 23.07 9.79
C ILE A 182 -18.09 22.99 10.77
N GLY A 183 -17.87 22.51 12.00
CA GLY A 183 -18.90 22.29 12.99
C GLY A 183 -19.72 21.00 12.77
N SER A 184 -19.23 20.07 11.93
CA SER A 184 -19.90 18.78 11.71
C SER A 184 -19.59 17.81 12.85
N ARG A 185 -20.51 17.72 13.81
CA ARG A 185 -20.37 16.89 15.03
C ARG A 185 -20.31 15.40 14.72
N GLU A 186 -21.02 14.95 13.69
CA GLU A 186 -21.08 13.53 13.29
C GLU A 186 -19.75 13.04 12.71
N CYS A 187 -19.11 13.87 11.87
CA CYS A 187 -17.80 13.55 11.29
C CYS A 187 -16.71 13.52 12.36
N PHE A 188 -16.81 14.41 13.35
CA PHE A 188 -15.89 14.41 14.50
C PHE A 188 -15.98 13.11 15.31
N VAL A 189 -17.20 12.66 15.65
CA VAL A 189 -17.40 11.36 16.33
C VAL A 189 -16.91 10.21 15.46
N GLY A 190 -17.24 10.20 14.16
CA GLY A 190 -16.77 9.18 13.22
C GLY A 190 -15.24 9.09 13.16
N MET A 191 -14.54 10.24 13.23
CA MET A 191 -13.08 10.31 13.29
C MET A 191 -12.52 9.67 14.57
N LEU A 192 -13.11 9.95 15.72
CA LEU A 192 -12.67 9.41 17.02
C LEU A 192 -12.77 7.88 17.07
N TYR A 193 -13.79 7.31 16.44
CA TYR A 193 -13.94 5.85 16.37
C TYR A 193 -13.02 5.21 15.32
N ALA A 194 -12.95 5.79 14.11
CA ALA A 194 -12.15 5.21 13.02
C ALA A 194 -10.65 5.30 13.27
N CYS A 195 -10.19 6.37 13.92
CA CYS A 195 -8.77 6.65 14.17
C CYS A 195 -8.40 6.54 15.66
N TYR A 196 -9.07 5.67 16.41
CA TYR A 196 -8.90 5.53 17.87
C TYR A 196 -7.43 5.39 18.29
N ASP A 197 -6.65 4.57 17.58
CA ASP A 197 -5.24 4.29 17.92
C ASP A 197 -4.27 5.40 17.50
N LEU A 198 -4.66 6.23 16.52
CA LEU A 198 -3.76 7.23 15.92
C LEU A 198 -3.86 8.59 16.62
N ILE A 199 -4.98 8.86 17.29
CA ILE A 199 -5.27 10.18 17.82
C ILE A 199 -4.68 10.32 19.23
N PRO A 200 -3.85 11.34 19.48
CA PRO A 200 -3.40 11.62 20.83
C PRO A 200 -4.51 12.24 21.67
N LEU A 201 -4.69 11.74 22.91
CA LEU A 201 -5.75 12.19 23.82
C LEU A 201 -5.73 13.71 24.08
N HIS A 202 -4.55 14.30 24.21
CA HIS A 202 -4.42 15.72 24.55
C HIS A 202 -5.05 16.65 23.49
N VAL A 203 -4.93 16.31 22.20
CA VAL A 203 -5.52 17.08 21.11
C VAL A 203 -7.05 17.01 21.15
N VAL A 204 -7.61 15.82 21.42
CA VAL A 204 -9.06 15.64 21.53
C VAL A 204 -9.62 16.44 22.71
N MET A 205 -8.95 16.42 23.86
CA MET A 205 -9.37 17.19 25.03
C MET A 205 -9.33 18.69 24.78
N GLU A 206 -8.27 19.19 24.13
CA GLU A 206 -8.15 20.61 23.78
C GLU A 206 -9.28 21.05 22.84
N LEU A 207 -9.54 20.29 21.78
CA LEU A 207 -10.59 20.58 20.80
C LEU A 207 -11.99 20.48 21.42
N SER A 208 -12.22 19.46 22.25
CA SER A 208 -13.50 19.27 22.92
C SER A 208 -13.83 20.43 23.85
N TRP A 209 -12.83 20.87 24.62
CA TRP A 209 -12.97 21.98 25.56
C TRP A 209 -13.20 23.32 24.85
N ARG A 210 -12.43 23.60 23.79
CA ARG A 210 -12.54 24.87 23.04
C ARG A 210 -13.87 25.01 22.30
N HIS A 211 -14.40 23.92 21.75
CA HIS A 211 -15.58 23.94 20.88
C HIS A 211 -16.86 23.43 21.57
N GLY A 212 -16.79 23.08 22.85
CA GLY A 212 -17.95 22.63 23.63
C GLY A 212 -18.51 21.28 23.17
N LEU A 213 -17.66 20.37 22.67
CA LEU A 213 -18.05 19.06 22.13
C LEU A 213 -17.96 17.93 23.16
N ASN A 214 -17.97 18.28 24.46
CA ASN A 214 -17.70 17.35 25.57
C ASN A 214 -18.57 16.10 25.50
N ASP A 215 -19.89 16.26 25.31
CA ASP A 215 -20.85 15.14 25.29
C ASP A 215 -20.53 14.10 24.20
N PHE A 216 -20.00 14.54 23.06
CA PHE A 216 -19.62 13.65 21.96
C PHE A 216 -18.26 12.96 22.18
N THR A 217 -17.37 13.59 22.96
CA THR A 217 -16.05 13.01 23.30
C THR A 217 -16.06 12.06 24.49
N MET A 218 -17.08 12.12 25.35
CA MET A 218 -17.13 11.32 26.57
C MET A 218 -16.98 9.81 26.32
N PRO A 219 -17.64 9.18 25.33
CA PRO A 219 -17.47 7.75 25.08
C PRO A 219 -16.03 7.35 24.73
N PHE A 220 -15.36 8.18 23.92
CA PHE A 220 -13.94 7.98 23.57
C PHE A 220 -13.06 8.06 24.83
N MET A 221 -13.28 9.08 25.66
CA MET A 221 -12.52 9.31 26.88
C MET A 221 -12.69 8.18 27.91
N ILE A 222 -13.91 7.69 28.10
CA ILE A 222 -14.20 6.57 28.99
C ILE A 222 -13.46 5.31 28.54
N ASN A 223 -13.52 4.99 27.25
CA ASN A 223 -12.83 3.82 26.69
C ASN A 223 -11.31 3.94 26.86
N TYR A 224 -10.75 5.11 26.58
CA TYR A 224 -9.33 5.36 26.71
C TYR A 224 -8.85 5.26 28.16
N MET A 225 -9.57 5.87 29.10
CA MET A 225 -9.26 5.78 30.54
C MET A 225 -9.41 4.36 31.08
N SER A 226 -10.42 3.61 30.64
CA SER A 226 -10.61 2.21 31.01
C SER A 226 -9.44 1.33 30.53
N GLN A 227 -9.04 1.47 29.26
CA GLN A 227 -7.89 0.75 28.71
C GLN A 227 -6.58 1.12 29.43
N GLN A 228 -6.38 2.40 29.73
CA GLN A 228 -5.22 2.83 30.53
C GLN A 228 -5.23 2.22 31.93
N ALA A 229 -6.38 2.21 32.62
CA ALA A 229 -6.50 1.61 33.95
C ALA A 229 -6.21 0.10 33.92
N MET A 230 -6.73 -0.62 32.92
CA MET A 230 -6.45 -2.05 32.71
C MET A 230 -4.98 -2.31 32.42
N ALA A 231 -4.36 -1.51 31.55
CA ALA A 231 -2.94 -1.63 31.22
C ALA A 231 -2.05 -1.35 32.45
N ILE A 232 -2.39 -0.33 33.25
CA ILE A 232 -1.69 -0.03 34.50
C ILE A 232 -1.83 -1.16 35.51
N ASP A 233 -3.03 -1.75 35.66
CA ASP A 233 -3.26 -2.89 36.55
C ASP A 233 -2.44 -4.13 36.12
N GLN A 234 -2.41 -4.42 34.81
CA GLN A 234 -1.60 -5.50 34.27
C GLN A 234 -0.10 -5.26 34.51
N LEU A 235 0.40 -4.06 34.23
CA LEU A 235 1.80 -3.70 34.48
C LEU A 235 2.16 -3.76 35.96
N LYS A 236 1.22 -3.43 36.87
CA LYS A 236 1.43 -3.58 38.32
C LYS A 236 1.58 -5.04 38.70
N LYS A 237 0.68 -5.92 38.23
CA LYS A 237 0.76 -7.38 38.46
C LYS A 237 2.06 -7.97 37.93
N ASP A 238 2.43 -7.64 36.69
CA ASP A 238 3.69 -8.12 36.09
C ASP A 238 4.91 -7.66 36.89
N ASN A 239 4.89 -6.43 37.42
CA ASN A 239 5.98 -5.90 38.24
C ASN A 239 6.03 -6.55 39.63
N GLU A 240 4.89 -6.83 40.24
CA GLU A 240 4.80 -7.59 41.50
C GLU A 240 5.29 -9.03 41.32
N GLU A 241 4.94 -9.70 40.21
CA GLU A 241 5.46 -11.03 39.87
C GLU A 241 6.97 -11.02 39.58
N ARG A 242 7.49 -9.99 38.91
CA ARG A 242 8.94 -9.84 38.71
C ARG A 242 9.65 -9.64 40.05
N LYS A 243 9.14 -8.76 40.91
CA LYS A 243 9.70 -8.53 42.24
C LYS A 243 9.64 -9.78 43.12
N SER A 244 8.56 -10.57 43.05
CA SER A 244 8.44 -11.81 43.81
C SER A 244 9.42 -12.87 43.32
N LYS A 245 9.59 -13.04 42.00
CA LYS A 245 10.60 -13.92 41.39
C LYS A 245 12.05 -13.50 41.70
N GLU A 246 12.34 -12.21 41.71
CA GLU A 246 13.65 -11.70 42.12
C GLU A 246 13.90 -11.91 43.62
N THR A 247 12.85 -11.83 44.44
CA THR A 247 12.94 -12.06 45.89
C THR A 247 13.15 -13.54 46.21
N THR A 248 12.47 -14.45 45.51
CA THR A 248 12.70 -15.91 45.64
C THR A 248 14.07 -16.32 45.12
N GLN A 249 14.54 -15.76 44.00
CA GLN A 249 15.91 -16.04 43.53
C GLN A 249 16.99 -15.52 44.49
N LYS A 250 16.80 -14.36 45.12
CA LYS A 250 17.72 -13.86 46.16
C LYS A 250 17.71 -14.72 47.42
N THR A 251 16.54 -15.20 47.85
CA THR A 251 16.45 -16.12 49.00
C THR A 251 16.99 -17.51 48.68
N GLU A 252 16.93 -17.99 47.42
CA GLU A 252 17.60 -19.22 47.00
C GLU A 252 19.13 -19.08 46.93
N GLN A 253 19.65 -17.91 46.52
CA GLN A 253 21.08 -17.62 46.58
C GLN A 253 21.60 -17.51 48.02
N ASP A 254 20.85 -16.87 48.93
CA ASP A 254 21.20 -16.78 50.36
C ASP A 254 21.03 -18.11 51.12
N ASN A 255 20.20 -19.04 50.65
CA ASN A 255 20.03 -20.37 51.25
C ASN A 255 20.99 -21.44 50.71
N THR A 256 21.93 -21.09 49.83
CA THR A 256 23.08 -21.97 49.59
C THR A 256 24.06 -21.86 50.77
N PRO A 257 24.38 -22.95 51.50
CA PRO A 257 25.29 -22.87 52.63
C PRO A 257 26.66 -22.40 52.16
N ILE A 258 27.15 -21.31 52.75
CA ILE A 258 28.57 -20.97 52.80
C ILE A 258 29.31 -22.18 53.39
N LEU A 259 29.87 -23.00 52.51
CA LEU A 259 30.93 -23.94 52.86
C LEU A 259 32.15 -23.62 51.99
N GLY A 260 33.00 -22.75 52.53
CA GLY A 260 34.45 -22.87 52.32
C GLY A 260 35.08 -22.01 51.22
N GLY A 261 35.40 -20.77 51.57
CA GLY A 261 36.60 -20.05 51.10
C GLY A 261 36.46 -19.40 49.72
N SER A 262 36.30 -18.08 49.61
CA SER A 262 37.43 -17.19 49.83
C SER A 262 36.94 -15.74 50.01
N ARG A 263 37.11 -15.29 51.25
CA ARG A 263 37.04 -13.90 51.73
C ARG A 263 37.81 -12.93 50.82
N LEU A 264 37.10 -11.91 50.32
CA LEU A 264 37.67 -10.64 49.89
C LEU A 264 38.58 -10.09 51.01
N MET A 265 39.83 -9.80 50.69
CA MET A 265 40.71 -8.96 51.52
C MET A 265 41.26 -7.81 50.66
N LEU A 266 40.73 -6.62 50.94
CA LEU A 266 41.26 -5.33 50.53
C LEU A 266 42.43 -4.99 51.47
N THR A 267 43.67 -4.96 50.96
CA THR A 267 44.81 -4.31 51.62
C THR A 267 45.84 -3.92 50.56
N GLN A 268 45.97 -2.61 50.28
CA GLN A 268 47.12 -1.80 50.70
C GLN A 268 48.31 -1.89 49.72
N GLY A 269 48.47 -0.84 48.90
CA GLY A 269 49.67 -0.65 48.07
C GLY A 269 50.91 -0.28 48.89
N PRO A 270 52.11 -0.35 48.29
CA PRO A 270 52.93 0.86 48.26
C PRO A 270 53.72 1.09 46.95
N ALA A 271 53.82 2.38 46.65
CA ALA A 271 54.79 3.12 45.85
C ALA A 271 56.08 2.42 45.34
N ALA A 272 56.29 2.49 44.02
CA ALA A 272 57.54 2.85 43.33
C ALA A 272 57.18 3.02 41.83
N SER A 273 57.61 3.99 41.03
CA SER A 273 58.56 5.10 41.15
C SER A 273 58.27 6.02 39.96
N ALA A 274 58.34 7.32 40.18
CA ALA A 274 58.15 8.34 39.16
C ALA A 274 59.34 8.41 38.18
N ALA A 275 59.06 8.66 36.90
CA ALA A 275 59.87 9.51 36.01
C ALA A 275 59.08 9.88 34.74
N SER A 276 59.01 11.18 34.49
CA SER A 276 58.39 11.95 33.40
C SER A 276 59.23 11.91 32.08
N PRO A 277 59.03 12.74 31.03
CA PRO A 277 57.82 13.09 30.25
C PRO A 277 58.04 13.11 28.69
N ALA A 278 57.02 12.72 27.89
CA ALA A 278 56.70 13.14 26.49
C ALA A 278 57.76 12.92 25.34
N PRO A 279 57.51 13.20 24.02
CA PRO A 279 56.30 13.22 23.18
C PRO A 279 56.46 12.55 21.75
N TYR A 280 55.37 12.49 20.97
CA TYR A 280 55.27 12.27 19.48
C TYR A 280 55.78 10.96 18.82
N SER A 281 54.92 10.27 18.07
CA SER A 281 55.00 10.17 16.58
C SER A 281 54.07 9.10 15.99
N ASN A 282 53.49 9.47 14.86
CA ASN A 282 52.64 8.75 13.93
C ASN A 282 53.45 7.68 13.13
N GLY A 283 52.86 6.53 12.75
CA GLY A 283 53.52 5.61 11.78
C GLY A 283 53.00 4.16 11.67
N VAL A 284 52.10 3.93 10.70
CA VAL A 284 52.01 2.82 9.70
C VAL A 284 52.29 1.34 10.10
N MET A 285 51.22 0.52 9.92
CA MET A 285 51.07 -0.90 9.54
C MET A 285 52.23 -1.92 9.65
N ALA A 286 51.91 -3.12 10.17
CA ALA A 286 52.12 -4.43 9.51
C ALA A 286 51.37 -5.59 10.23
N GLN A 287 50.64 -6.40 9.48
CA GLN A 287 50.17 -7.77 9.82
C GLN A 287 51.38 -8.75 9.83
N PRO A 288 51.35 -10.00 10.40
CA PRO A 288 50.45 -11.09 9.93
C PRO A 288 50.15 -12.25 10.92
N THR A 289 49.46 -13.28 10.41
CA THR A 289 49.29 -14.68 10.89
C THR A 289 48.30 -14.92 12.04
N GLY A 290 47.34 -15.85 12.01
CA GLY A 290 47.00 -16.95 11.09
C GLY A 290 46.51 -18.13 11.94
N PHE A 291 45.22 -18.51 11.86
CA PHE A 291 44.74 -19.78 12.42
C PHE A 291 43.56 -20.32 11.60
N GLN A 292 43.76 -21.51 11.05
CA GLN A 292 42.82 -22.30 10.23
C GLN A 292 41.70 -22.94 11.08
N PRO A 293 40.57 -23.31 10.47
CA PRO A 293 39.58 -24.21 11.06
C PRO A 293 39.79 -25.66 10.54
N THR A 294 39.87 -26.63 11.45
CA THR A 294 39.87 -28.06 11.11
C THR A 294 38.50 -28.68 11.42
N GLY A 295 37.86 -29.19 10.37
CA GLY A 295 36.67 -30.01 10.44
C GLY A 295 36.99 -31.46 10.84
N PHE A 296 36.02 -32.11 11.48
CA PHE A 296 36.05 -33.51 11.87
C PHE A 296 35.10 -34.31 10.97
N GLY A 297 35.62 -35.40 10.39
CA GLY A 297 34.94 -36.20 9.37
C GLY A 297 34.21 -37.44 9.89
N GLY A 298 33.19 -37.82 9.11
CA GLY A 298 32.72 -39.14 8.68
C GLY A 298 33.00 -40.40 9.51
N PHE A 299 31.92 -41.13 9.81
CA PHE A 299 31.91 -42.60 9.93
C PHE A 299 31.01 -43.21 8.85
N ARG A 300 31.46 -44.41 8.43
CA ARG A 300 30.89 -45.32 7.43
C ARG A 300 29.45 -45.73 7.70
#